data_AF-A0A4U0SGX2-F1
#
_entry.id   AF-A0A4U0SGX2-F1
#
_cell.length_a   1.000
_cell.length_b   1.000
_cell.length_c   1.000
_cell.angle_alpha   90.00
_cell.angle_beta   90.00
_cell.angle_gamma   90.00
#
_symmetry.space_group_name_H-M   'P 1'
#
loop_
_entity.id
_entity.type
_entity.pdbx_description
1 polymer ?
#
loop_
_entity_poly.entity_id
_entity_poly.type
_entity_poly.pdbx_seq_one_letter_code
_entity_poly.pdbx_strand_id
1 'polypeptide(L)' 'MLIDTKPVHRLTRVAGIGRRIDGDRITGWARLRKLFDEIQAIAEALIAIVGAFPERAWQWPVRTG' A
#
# COMPACT_ATOMS: atom_id res chain seq x y z
N MET A 1 7.05 9.37 3.88
CA MET A 1 6.40 8.64 2.76
C MET A 1 6.61 7.13 2.94
N LEU A 2 5.84 6.53 3.84
CA LEU A 2 5.90 5.12 4.24
C LEU A 2 5.47 4.14 3.13
N ILE A 3 4.67 4.66 2.21
CA ILE A 3 3.95 3.91 1.19
C ILE A 3 4.77 3.72 -0.09
N ASP A 4 5.84 4.51 -0.25
CA ASP A 4 6.75 4.42 -1.39
C ASP A 4 7.98 3.56 -1.10
N THR A 5 7.75 2.44 -0.43
CA THR A 5 8.81 1.50 -0.07
C THR A 5 8.90 0.37 -1.08
N LYS A 6 10.10 -0.19 -1.27
CA LYS A 6 10.36 -1.31 -2.17
C LYS A 6 9.42 -2.52 -1.95
N PRO A 7 9.05 -2.91 -0.71
CA PRO A 7 8.11 -4.01 -0.49
C PRO A 7 6.73 -3.73 -1.10
N VAL A 8 6.17 -2.53 -0.88
CA VAL A 8 4.86 -2.16 -1.41
C VAL A 8 4.89 -2.10 -2.95
N HIS A 9 5.97 -1.59 -3.55
CA HIS A 9 6.17 -1.64 -5.01
C HIS A 9 6.22 -3.06 -5.56
N ARG A 10 6.96 -3.96 -4.91
CA ARG A 10 7.08 -5.36 -5.35
C ARG A 10 5.72 -6.05 -5.32
N LEU A 11 4.98 -5.90 -4.22
CA LEU A 11 3.68 -6.57 -4.04
C LEU A 11 2.61 -6.04 -4.99
N THR A 12 2.54 -4.72 -5.18
CA THR A 12 1.61 -4.12 -6.15
C THR A 12 1.93 -4.53 -7.59
N ARG A 13 3.21 -4.65 -7.95
CA ARG A 13 3.63 -5.16 -9.25
C ARG A 13 3.28 -6.64 -9.45
N VAL A 14 3.56 -7.51 -8.49
CA VAL A 14 3.22 -8.95 -8.56
C VAL A 14 1.72 -9.15 -8.68
N ALA A 15 0.93 -8.36 -7.96
CA ALA A 15 -0.52 -8.43 -7.97
C ALA A 15 -1.17 -7.82 -9.24
N GLY A 16 -0.40 -7.18 -10.13
CA GLY A 16 -0.95 -6.49 -11.29
C GLY A 16 -1.84 -5.30 -10.93
N ILE A 17 -1.56 -4.65 -9.79
CA ILE A 17 -2.34 -3.53 -9.26
C ILE A 17 -1.68 -2.21 -9.65
N GLY A 18 -2.44 -1.34 -10.31
CA GLY A 18 -2.13 0.07 -10.42
C GLY A 18 -2.43 0.77 -9.09
N ARG A 19 -1.61 1.76 -8.70
CA ARG A 19 -1.82 2.49 -7.45
C ARG A 19 -1.61 3.98 -7.63
N ARG A 20 -2.32 4.76 -6.84
CA ARG A 20 -2.11 6.19 -6.62
C ARG A 20 -2.00 6.45 -5.12
N ILE A 21 -1.06 7.30 -4.74
CA ILE A 21 -0.90 7.80 -3.38
C ILE A 21 -1.38 9.26 -3.39
N ASP A 22 -2.26 9.61 -2.46
CA ASP A 22 -2.75 10.97 -2.28
C ASP A 22 -2.77 11.28 -0.78
N GLY A 23 -1.83 12.11 -0.32
CA GLY A 23 -1.61 12.39 1.10
C GLY A 23 -1.35 11.11 1.91
N ASP A 24 -2.28 10.81 2.82
CA ASP A 24 -2.30 9.65 3.72
C ASP A 24 -3.08 8.45 3.13
N ARG A 25 -3.64 8.58 1.93
CA ARG A 25 -4.49 7.57 1.29
C ARG A 25 -3.76 6.83 0.16
N ILE A 26 -4.02 5.53 0.07
CA ILE A 26 -3.67 4.69 -1.09
C ILE A 26 -4.95 4.28 -1.78
N THR A 27 -5.00 4.49 -3.09
CA THR A 27 -6.02 3.90 -3.95
C THR A 27 -5.35 2.93 -4.90
N GLY A 28 -5.70 1.65 -4.78
CA GLY A 28 -5.28 0.61 -5.70
C GLY A 28 -6.43 0.19 -6.62
N TRP A 29 -6.12 -0.16 -7.87
CA TRP A 29 -7.06 -0.78 -8.79
C TRP A 29 -6.38 -1.95 -9.51
N ALA A 30 -7.12 -3.04 -9.68
CA ALA A 30 -6.64 -4.17 -10.48
C ALA A 30 -6.65 -3.79 -11.97
N ARG A 31 -5.58 -4.09 -12.69
CA ARG A 31 -5.49 -3.82 -14.14
C ARG A 31 -6.31 -4.81 -14.98
N LEU A 32 -6.83 -5.87 -14.38
CA LEU A 32 -7.62 -6.94 -14.98
C LEU A 32 -8.84 -7.26 -14.11
N ARG A 33 -9.86 -7.92 -14.70
CA ARG A 33 -10.94 -8.53 -13.92
C ARG A 33 -10.35 -9.63 -13.05
N LYS A 34 -10.35 -9.42 -11.74
CA LYS A 34 -9.97 -10.39 -10.73
C LYS A 34 -11.22 -10.85 -9.98
N LEU A 35 -11.20 -12.08 -9.47
CA LEU A 35 -12.23 -12.56 -8.57
C LEU A 35 -12.20 -11.75 -7.27
N PHE A 36 -13.34 -11.67 -6.59
CA PHE A 36 -13.45 -10.97 -5.32
C PHE A 36 -12.41 -11.46 -4.31
N ASP A 37 -12.26 -12.78 -4.17
CA ASP A 37 -11.29 -13.41 -3.26
C ASP A 37 -9.85 -13.02 -3.58
N GLU A 38 -9.50 -12.87 -4.86
CA GLU A 38 -8.17 -12.41 -5.26
C GLU A 38 -7.95 -10.95 -4.85
N ILE A 39 -8.96 -10.09 -5.03
CA ILE A 39 -8.88 -8.69 -4.63
C ILE A 39 -8.75 -8.58 -3.10
N GLN A 40 -9.52 -9.39 -2.36
CA GLN A 40 -9.48 -9.45 -0.91
C GLN A 40 -8.10 -9.90 -0.41
N ALA A 41 -7.56 -10.99 -0.95
CA ALA A 41 -6.23 -11.49 -0.57
C ALA A 41 -5.13 -10.43 -0.80
N ILE A 42 -5.24 -9.63 -1.87
CA ILE A 42 -4.28 -8.55 -2.12
C ILE A 42 -4.44 -7.41 -1.12
N ALA A 43 -5.68 -7.05 -0.76
CA ALA A 43 -5.94 -6.04 0.26
C ALA A 43 -5.39 -6.47 1.63
N GLU A 44 -5.59 -7.73 2.03
CA GLU A 44 -5.06 -8.31 3.26
C GLU A 44 -3.51 -8.30 3.26
N ALA A 45 -2.88 -8.65 2.15
CA ALA A 45 -1.42 -8.57 2.01
C ALA A 45 -0.91 -7.13 2.15
N LEU A 46 -1.61 -6.14 1.57
CA LEU A 46 -1.29 -4.72 1.73
C LEU A 46 -1.40 -4.27 3.19
N ILE A 47 -2.48 -4.65 3.87
CA ILE A 47 -2.68 -4.37 5.30
C ILE A 47 -1.56 -4.99 6.13
N ALA A 48 -1.17 -6.23 5.86
CA ALA A 48 -0.09 -6.89 6.60
C ALA A 48 1.27 -6.19 6.42
N ILE A 49 1.62 -5.78 5.21
CA ILE A 49 2.86 -5.01 4.94
C ILE A 49 2.82 -3.68 5.70
N VAL A 50 1.69 -2.98 5.63
CA VAL A 50 1.48 -1.71 6.30
C VAL A 50 1.57 -1.86 7.83
N GLY A 51 0.92 -2.87 8.40
CA GLY A 51 0.95 -3.17 9.82
C GLY A 51 2.31 -3.65 10.34
N ALA A 52 3.17 -4.18 9.47
CA ALA A 52 4.53 -4.57 9.83
C ALA A 52 5.50 -3.38 9.98
N PHE A 53 5.11 -2.16 9.60
CA PHE A 53 5.95 -0.99 9.83
C PHE A 53 5.99 -0.63 11.32
N PRO A 54 7.18 -0.28 11.85
CA PRO A 54 7.32 0.10 13.24
C PRO A 54 6.55 1.39 13.53
N GLU A 55 6.02 1.53 14.74
CA GLU A 55 5.13 2.64 15.13
C GLU A 55 5.73 4.03 14.83
N ARG A 56 7.05 4.16 15.04
CA ARG A 56 7.84 5.36 14.69
C ARG A 56 7.74 5.79 13.23
N ALA A 57 7.44 4.88 12.31
CA ALA A 57 7.33 5.22 10.90
C ALA A 57 6.05 6.04 10.62
N TRP A 58 5.03 5.92 11.47
CA TRP A 58 3.79 6.69 11.42
C TRP A 58 3.92 8.09 12.02
N GLN A 59 5.00 8.36 12.75
CA GLN A 59 5.32 9.69 13.25
C GLN A 59 5.85 10.54 12.09
N TRP A 60 4.94 11.19 11.37
CA TRP A 60 5.31 12.15 10.33
C TRP A 60 6.13 13.28 10.97
N PRO A 61 7.27 13.71 10.40
CA PRO A 61 7.97 14.87 10.91
C PRO A 61 7.00 16.05 10.84
N VAL A 62 6.66 16.59 12.01
CA VAL A 62 5.92 17.84 12.11
C VAL A 62 6.79 18.88 11.41
N ARG A 63 6.27 19.43 10.32
CA ARG A 63 6.97 20.46 9.57
C ARG A 63 6.94 21.71 10.45
N THR A 64 7.97 21.93 11.25
CA THR A 64 8.21 23.24 11.88
C THR A 64 8.60 24.19 10.76
N GLY A 65 7.59 24.88 10.23
CA GLY A 65 7.72 26.05 9.38
C GLY A 65 7.33 27.28 10.19
#